data_AF-A0A6G3S872-F1
#
_entry.id   AF-A0A6G3S872-F1
#
_cell.length_a   1.000
_cell.length_b   1.000
_cell.length_c   1.000
_cell.angle_alpha   90.00
_cell.angle_beta   90.00
_cell.angle_gamma   90.00
#
_symmetry.space_group_name_H-M   'P 1'
#
loop_
_entity.id
_entity.type
_entity.pdbx_description
1 polymer ?
#
loop_
_entity_poly.entity_id
_entity_poly.type
_entity_poly.pdbx_seq_one_letter_code
_entity_poly.pdbx_strand_id
1 'polypeptide(L)' 'PYQRGLIRDFAAGAEVTEVPCPGLADAVQWADEDGIDRAIAAAAALTPSDVKAVVLGCTHYELVAERIRAAVQRPG' A
#
# COMPACT_ATOMS: atom_id res chain seq x y z
N PRO A 1 1.55 -9.13 16.47
CA PRO A 1 1.41 -7.81 17.14
C PRO A 1 0.23 -7.02 16.55
N TYR A 2 -0.25 -5.99 17.29
CA TYR A 2 -1.59 -5.37 17.22
C TYR A 2 -2.35 -5.47 15.89
N GLN A 3 -1.79 -5.00 14.78
CA GLN A 3 -2.43 -5.05 13.45
C GLN A 3 -2.87 -6.47 13.03
N ARG A 4 -1.99 -7.47 13.17
CA ARG A 4 -2.36 -8.87 12.89
C ARG A 4 -3.47 -9.39 13.80
N GLY A 5 -3.54 -8.87 15.04
CA GLY A 5 -4.65 -9.15 15.95
C GLY A 5 -5.96 -8.59 15.41
N LEU A 6 -5.96 -7.32 14.99
CA LEU A 6 -7.12 -6.68 14.37
C LEU A 6 -7.57 -7.40 13.09
N ILE A 7 -6.63 -7.77 12.22
CA ILE A 7 -6.95 -8.52 10.99
C ILE A 7 -7.59 -9.86 11.36
N ARG A 8 -6.99 -10.62 12.27
CA ARG A 8 -7.55 -11.90 12.73
C ARG A 8 -8.96 -11.75 13.29
N ASP A 9 -9.19 -10.74 14.11
CA ASP A 9 -10.44 -10.58 14.85
C ASP A 9 -11.56 -9.95 13.99
N PHE A 10 -11.22 -9.18 12.95
CA PHE A 10 -12.19 -8.35 12.22
C PHE A 10 -12.22 -8.52 10.70
N ALA A 11 -11.28 -9.24 10.06
CA ALA A 11 -11.25 -9.37 8.59
C ALA A 11 -12.37 -10.27 8.01
N ALA A 12 -13.24 -10.86 8.85
CA ALA A 12 -14.39 -11.66 8.43
C ALA A 12 -14.06 -12.79 7.41
N GLY A 13 -12.86 -13.38 7.52
CA GLY A 13 -12.39 -14.43 6.61
C GLY A 13 -11.83 -13.93 5.27
N ALA A 14 -11.70 -12.61 5.08
CA ALA A 14 -11.01 -12.07 3.92
C ALA A 14 -9.52 -12.44 3.94
N GLU A 15 -8.97 -12.77 2.77
CA GLU A 15 -7.53 -12.92 2.61
C GLU A 15 -6.86 -11.54 2.66
N VAL A 16 -5.91 -11.38 3.57
CA VAL A 16 -5.20 -10.13 3.78
C VAL A 16 -3.71 -10.35 3.56
N THR A 17 -3.14 -9.59 2.64
CA THR A 17 -1.69 -9.55 2.41
C THR A 17 -1.13 -8.24 2.95
N GLU A 18 -0.22 -8.35 3.91
CA GLU A 18 0.53 -7.20 4.43
C GLU A 18 1.67 -6.86 3.45
N VAL A 19 1.62 -5.66 2.83
CA VAL A 19 2.66 -5.19 1.91
C VAL A 19 3.49 -4.09 2.58
N PRO A 20 4.81 -4.27 2.74
CA PRO A 20 5.66 -3.23 3.29
C PRO A 20 5.94 -2.13 2.25
N CYS A 21 5.92 -0.88 2.68
CA CYS A 21 6.26 0.30 1.84
C CYS A 21 7.37 1.14 2.50
N PRO A 22 8.58 0.59 2.71
CA PRO A 22 9.66 1.32 3.38
C PRO A 22 10.05 2.57 2.59
N GLY A 23 10.20 3.69 3.29
CA GLY A 23 10.64 4.96 2.71
C GLY A 23 9.56 5.78 1.99
N LEU A 24 8.35 5.24 1.78
CA LEU A 24 7.29 6.00 1.10
C LEU A 24 6.86 7.23 1.92
N ALA A 25 6.68 7.08 3.23
CA ALA A 25 6.28 8.18 4.11
C ALA A 25 7.33 9.32 4.11
N ASP A 26 8.61 8.96 4.18
CA ASP A 26 9.71 9.94 4.12
C ASP A 26 9.79 10.62 2.76
N ALA A 27 9.64 9.87 1.67
CA ALA A 27 9.65 10.44 0.33
C ALA A 27 8.52 11.45 0.12
N VAL A 28 7.31 11.13 0.62
CA VAL A 28 6.17 12.07 0.62
C VAL A 28 6.46 13.29 1.49
N GLN A 29 7.00 13.10 2.70
CA GLN A 29 7.32 14.20 3.63
C GLN A 29 8.28 15.22 3.02
N TRP A 30 9.24 14.76 2.21
CA TRP A 30 10.28 15.60 1.60
C TRP A 30 10.00 15.96 0.13
N ALA A 31 8.85 15.58 -0.41
CA ALA A 31 8.51 15.72 -1.82
C ALA A 31 9.59 15.15 -2.76
N ASP A 32 10.18 14.01 -2.39
CA ASP A 32 11.08 13.23 -3.25
C ASP A 32 10.25 12.40 -4.23
N GLU A 33 9.94 12.98 -5.38
CA GLU A 33 9.13 12.37 -6.43
C GLU A 33 9.70 11.03 -6.91
N ASP A 34 11.02 10.94 -7.10
CA ASP A 34 11.66 9.69 -7.54
C ASP A 34 11.60 8.63 -6.42
N GLY A 35 11.73 9.05 -5.16
CA GLY A 35 11.56 8.19 -3.98
C GLY A 35 10.15 7.64 -3.87
N ILE A 36 9.13 8.48 -4.09
CA ILE A 36 7.72 8.09 -4.11
C ILE A 36 7.50 7.01 -5.17
N ASP A 37 7.92 7.27 -6.41
CA ASP A 37 7.68 6.36 -7.53
C ASP A 37 8.39 5.01 -7.33
N ARG A 38 9.63 5.02 -6.82
CA ARG A 38 10.36 3.77 -6.48
C ARG A 38 9.65 2.97 -5.40
N ALA A 39 9.21 3.62 -4.33
CA ALA A 39 8.56 2.94 -3.21
C ALA A 39 7.19 2.38 -3.61
N ILE A 40 6.41 3.12 -4.40
CA ILE A 40 5.13 2.66 -4.95
C ILE A 40 5.34 1.45 -5.86
N ALA A 41 6.32 1.50 -6.78
CA ALA A 41 6.59 0.39 -7.69
C ALA A 41 7.00 -0.89 -6.93
N ALA A 42 7.83 -0.76 -5.89
CA ALA A 42 8.22 -1.89 -5.05
C ALA A 42 7.01 -2.51 -4.31
N ALA A 43 6.13 -1.68 -3.75
CA ALA A 43 4.91 -2.14 -3.10
C ALA A 43 3.94 -2.81 -4.08
N ALA A 44 3.76 -2.22 -5.26
CA ALA A 44 2.91 -2.78 -6.31
C ALA A 44 3.40 -4.15 -6.78
N ALA A 45 4.71 -4.36 -6.90
CA ALA A 45 5.29 -5.65 -7.28
C ALA A 45 5.04 -6.76 -6.25
N LEU A 46 4.87 -6.40 -4.97
CA LEU A 46 4.54 -7.33 -3.88
C LEU A 46 3.03 -7.51 -3.68
N THR A 47 2.20 -6.72 -4.36
CA THR A 47 0.74 -6.75 -4.21
C THR A 47 0.14 -7.87 -5.08
N PRO A 48 -0.67 -8.78 -4.50
CA PRO A 48 -1.36 -9.81 -5.27
C PRO A 48 -2.27 -9.22 -6.35
N SER A 49 -2.28 -9.84 -7.54
CA SER A 49 -3.02 -9.32 -8.70
C SER A 49 -4.54 -9.45 -8.59
N ASP A 50 -5.03 -10.28 -7.68
CA ASP A 50 -6.45 -10.55 -7.45
C ASP A 50 -7.07 -9.67 -6.35
N VAL A 51 -6.28 -8.78 -5.76
CA VAL A 51 -6.73 -7.85 -4.72
C VAL A 51 -7.92 -7.01 -5.19
N LYS A 52 -8.93 -6.87 -4.34
CA LYS A 52 -10.15 -6.09 -4.62
C LYS A 52 -10.20 -4.74 -3.92
N ALA A 53 -9.44 -4.59 -2.84
CA ALA A 53 -9.38 -3.38 -2.05
C ALA A 53 -7.97 -3.20 -1.48
N VAL A 54 -7.51 -1.95 -1.40
CA VAL A 54 -6.22 -1.58 -0.80
C VAL A 54 -6.48 -0.63 0.36
N VAL A 55 -5.84 -0.89 1.50
CA VAL A 55 -5.90 -0.03 2.69
C VAL A 55 -4.59 0.75 2.80
N LEU A 56 -4.69 2.08 2.90
CA LEU A 56 -3.53 2.95 3.11
C LEU A 56 -3.20 3.04 4.60
N GLY A 57 -2.25 2.20 5.05
CA GLY A 57 -1.91 2.05 6.47
C GLY A 57 -1.07 3.18 7.09
N CYS A 58 -0.87 4.30 6.39
CA CYS A 58 -0.07 5.43 6.86
C CYS A 58 -0.73 6.75 6.45
N THR A 59 -0.70 7.73 7.33
CA THR A 59 -1.29 9.06 7.12
C THR A 59 -0.72 9.80 5.90
N HIS A 60 0.53 9.55 5.53
CA HIS A 60 1.18 10.19 4.37
C HIS A 60 0.63 9.70 3.03
N TYR A 61 0.13 8.47 2.97
CA TYR A 61 -0.15 7.80 1.69
C TYR A 61 -1.37 8.38 0.98
N GLU A 62 -2.26 9.06 1.71
CA GLU A 62 -3.41 9.78 1.15
C GLU A 62 -2.97 10.82 0.09
N LEU A 63 -1.78 11.42 0.24
CA LEU A 63 -1.25 12.40 -0.71
C LEU A 63 -0.87 11.79 -2.08
N VAL A 64 -0.68 10.47 -2.13
CA VAL A 64 -0.25 9.72 -3.31
C VAL A 64 -1.21 8.58 -3.65
N ALA A 65 -2.44 8.60 -3.12
CA ALA A 65 -3.43 7.53 -3.26
C ALA A 65 -3.70 7.16 -4.72
N GLU A 66 -3.84 8.15 -5.61
CA GLU A 66 -4.08 7.90 -7.04
C GLU A 66 -2.88 7.25 -7.74
N ARG A 67 -1.65 7.57 -7.33
CA ARG A 67 -0.45 6.91 -7.87
C ARG A 67 -0.37 5.47 -7.42
N ILE A 68 -0.67 5.20 -6.15
CA ILE A 68 -0.76 3.83 -5.62
C ILE A 68 -1.82 3.06 -6.39
N ARG A 69 -3.02 3.63 -6.55
CA ARG A 69 -4.14 3.04 -7.30
C ARG A 69 -3.72 2.68 -8.72
N ALA A 70 -3.10 3.61 -9.45
CA ALA A 70 -2.64 3.37 -10.81
C ALA A 70 -1.59 2.25 -10.88
N ALA A 71 -0.68 2.17 -9.91
CA ALA A 71 0.38 1.16 -9.89
C ALA A 71 -0.12 -0.26 -9.57
N VAL A 72 -1.15 -0.40 -8.72
CA VAL A 72 -1.72 -1.71 -8.36
C VAL A 72 -2.81 -2.17 -9.32
N GLN A 73 -3.39 -1.24 -10.09
CA GLN A 73 -4.38 -1.58 -11.10
C GLN A 73 -3.70 -2.22 -12.31
N ARG A 74 -4.30 -3.31 -12.78
CA ARG A 74 -3.96 -3.87 -14.08
C ARG A 74 -5.08 -3.58 -15.06
N PRO A 75 -4.76 -3.29 -16.34
CA PRO A 75 -5.76 -3.29 -17.39
C PRO A 75 -6.39 -4.67 -17.44
N GLY A 76 -7.73 -4.70 -17.39
CA GLY A 76 -8.53 -5.92 -17.52
C GLY A 76 -8.57 -6.44 -18.94
#